data_AF-A0A6B2TE40-F1
#
_entry.id   AF-A0A6B2TE40-F1
#
_cell.length_a   1.000
_cell.length_b   1.000
_cell.length_c   1.000
_cell.angle_alpha   90.00
_cell.angle_beta   90.00
_cell.angle_gamma   90.00
#
_symmetry.space_group_name_H-M   'P 1'
#
loop_
_entity.id
_entity.type
_entity.pdbx_description
1 polymer ?
#
loop_
_entity_poly.entity_id
_entity_poly.type
_entity_poly.pdbx_seq_one_letter_code
_entity_poly.pdbx_strand_id
1 'polypeptide(L)'
;GDVTGDGLADLAVGAPGETVDGVAESGSVTLLTSERGAFTAGRAWHQETAGVPGIAEDGDGFGTSVRLKDINKNGKADLAAGALGEDIGTTRDVGAVWVLRGTSTGLTASYAASFNGTDFGAGGAGAGFGRTLR
;
A
#
# COMPACT_ATOMS: atom_id res chain seq x y z
N GLY A 1 -4.30 10.75 -7.14
CA GLY A 1 -3.14 11.63 -7.39
C GLY A 1 -2.50 11.21 -8.70
N ASP A 2 -1.57 11.98 -9.25
CA ASP A 2 -0.99 11.70 -10.57
C ASP A 2 0.21 10.75 -10.46
N VAL A 3 0.00 9.43 -10.55
CA VAL A 3 1.04 8.40 -10.39
C VAL A 3 1.84 8.25 -11.67
N THR A 4 1.19 8.42 -12.83
CA THR A 4 1.83 8.33 -14.15
C THR A 4 2.61 9.59 -14.54
N GLY A 5 2.36 10.72 -13.88
CA GLY A 5 2.96 12.02 -14.18
C GLY A 5 2.51 12.59 -15.52
N ASP A 6 1.30 12.28 -15.97
CA ASP A 6 0.73 12.74 -17.24
C ASP A 6 -0.21 13.96 -17.06
N GLY A 7 -0.36 14.44 -15.82
CA GLY A 7 -1.23 15.55 -15.45
C GLY A 7 -2.68 15.16 -15.17
N LEU A 8 -3.02 13.87 -15.24
CA LEU A 8 -4.34 13.34 -14.90
C LEU A 8 -4.32 12.66 -13.52
N ALA A 9 -5.46 12.68 -12.83
CA ALA A 9 -5.56 12.07 -11.51
C ALA A 9 -5.86 10.57 -11.62
N ASP A 10 -4.97 9.76 -11.06
CA ASP A 10 -5.20 8.33 -10.82
C ASP A 10 -5.88 8.09 -9.47
N LEU A 11 -6.45 6.89 -9.31
CA LEU A 11 -7.18 6.47 -8.12
C LEU A 11 -6.53 5.21 -7.53
N ALA A 12 -6.29 5.22 -6.22
CA ALA A 12 -5.96 4.01 -5.46
C ALA A 12 -7.17 3.61 -4.61
N VAL A 13 -7.55 2.35 -4.66
CA VAL A 13 -8.68 1.78 -3.91
C VAL A 13 -8.15 0.65 -3.04
N GLY A 14 -8.28 0.80 -1.73
CA GLY A 14 -7.97 -0.27 -0.77
C GLY A 14 -9.11 -1.27 -0.65
N ALA A 15 -8.77 -2.55 -0.58
CA ALA A 15 -9.67 -3.67 -0.35
C ALA A 15 -9.12 -4.54 0.80
N PRO A 16 -9.13 -4.05 2.05
CA PRO A 16 -8.50 -4.74 3.17
C PRO A 16 -9.12 -6.12 3.50
N GLY A 17 -10.36 -6.39 3.07
CA GLY A 17 -10.98 -7.70 3.25
C GLY A 17 -10.72 -8.70 2.12
N GLU A 18 -9.88 -8.36 1.13
CA GLU A 18 -9.59 -9.27 0.02
C GLU A 18 -8.78 -10.49 0.50
N THR A 19 -9.15 -11.67 -0.01
CA THR A 19 -8.36 -12.90 0.15
C THR A 19 -7.38 -13.00 -1.02
N VAL A 20 -6.09 -12.92 -0.74
CA VAL A 20 -5.03 -13.00 -1.75
C VAL A 20 -4.33 -14.34 -1.64
N ASP A 21 -4.26 -15.08 -2.75
CA ASP A 21 -3.57 -16.37 -2.85
C ASP A 21 -3.94 -17.40 -1.75
N GLY A 22 -5.17 -17.31 -1.23
CA GLY A 22 -5.69 -18.18 -0.18
C GLY A 22 -5.50 -17.68 1.25
N VAL A 23 -4.82 -16.55 1.46
CA VAL A 23 -4.65 -15.88 2.75
C VAL A 23 -5.84 -14.96 2.99
N ALA A 24 -6.63 -15.23 4.03
CA ALA A 24 -7.90 -14.58 4.26
C ALA A 24 -7.72 -13.16 4.82
N GLU A 25 -8.43 -12.18 4.26
CA GLU A 25 -8.39 -10.79 4.73
C GLU A 25 -6.97 -10.18 4.78
N SER A 26 -6.03 -10.71 3.99
CA SER A 26 -4.68 -10.14 3.84
C SER A 26 -4.71 -8.81 3.07
N GLY A 27 -5.71 -8.61 2.22
CA GLY A 27 -6.03 -7.33 1.61
C GLY A 27 -5.21 -6.98 0.37
N SER A 28 -5.67 -5.96 -0.36
CA SER A 28 -4.99 -5.42 -1.52
C SER A 28 -5.23 -3.92 -1.71
N VAL A 29 -4.44 -3.30 -2.60
CA VAL A 29 -4.72 -1.98 -3.17
C VAL A 29 -4.71 -2.07 -4.69
N THR A 30 -5.80 -1.65 -5.33
CA THR A 30 -5.85 -1.49 -6.78
C THR A 30 -5.56 -0.05 -7.19
N LEU A 31 -4.55 0.16 -8.03
CA LEU A 31 -4.35 1.41 -8.74
C LEU A 31 -5.14 1.38 -10.04
N LEU A 32 -6.00 2.37 -10.23
CA LEU A 32 -6.69 2.67 -11.48
C LEU A 32 -6.01 3.88 -12.14
N THR A 33 -5.35 3.65 -13.27
CA THR A 33 -4.73 4.72 -14.05
C THR A 33 -5.74 5.34 -15.01
N SER A 34 -5.61 6.65 -15.23
CA SER A 34 -6.53 7.40 -16.09
C SER A 34 -5.91 7.80 -17.44
N GLU A 35 -6.74 7.87 -18.47
CA GLU A 35 -6.41 8.52 -19.74
C GLU A 35 -7.59 9.37 -20.20
N ARG A 36 -7.33 10.60 -20.65
CA ARG A 36 -8.36 11.53 -21.17
C ARG A 36 -9.59 11.68 -20.26
N GLY A 37 -9.39 11.62 -18.94
CA GLY A 37 -10.45 11.81 -17.95
C GLY A 37 -11.29 10.56 -17.62
N ALA A 38 -10.88 9.37 -18.07
CA ALA A 38 -11.50 8.10 -17.70
C ALA A 38 -10.46 7.11 -17.16
N PHE A 39 -10.83 6.25 -16.20
CA PHE A 39 -9.97 5.16 -15.77
C PHE A 39 -9.95 4.05 -16.83
N THR A 40 -8.77 3.66 -17.30
CA THR A 40 -8.60 2.76 -18.45
C THR A 40 -7.89 1.46 -18.13
N ALA A 41 -7.13 1.41 -17.04
CA ALA A 41 -6.44 0.20 -16.59
C ALA A 41 -6.44 0.09 -15.07
N GLY A 42 -6.36 -1.14 -14.57
CA GLY A 42 -6.33 -1.46 -13.15
C GLY A 42 -5.28 -2.52 -12.84
N ARG A 43 -4.52 -2.33 -11.76
CA ARG A 43 -3.58 -3.31 -11.24
C ARG A 43 -3.63 -3.36 -9.72
N ALA A 44 -3.81 -4.56 -9.17
CA ALA A 44 -3.74 -4.82 -7.74
C ALA A 44 -2.28 -4.95 -7.25
N TRP A 45 -2.07 -4.58 -5.99
CA TRP A 45 -0.83 -4.68 -5.24
C TRP A 45 -1.16 -5.21 -3.84
N HIS A 46 -0.36 -6.14 -3.35
CA HIS A 46 -0.51 -6.81 -2.07
C HIS A 46 0.86 -7.32 -1.60
N GLN A 47 0.96 -7.86 -0.38
CA GLN A 47 2.24 -8.36 0.17
C GLN A 47 2.86 -9.48 -0.68
N GLU A 48 2.04 -10.38 -1.26
CA GLU A 48 2.55 -11.40 -2.20
C GLU A 48 2.97 -10.86 -3.59
N THR A 49 2.80 -9.56 -3.87
CA THR A 49 3.26 -9.01 -5.16
C THR A 49 4.79 -9.01 -5.19
N ALA A 50 5.38 -9.67 -6.17
CA ALA A 50 6.84 -9.79 -6.30
C ALA A 50 7.58 -8.44 -6.13
N GLY A 51 8.48 -8.39 -5.14
CA GLY A 51 9.28 -7.22 -4.79
C GLY A 51 8.65 -6.28 -3.75
N VAL A 52 7.39 -6.48 -3.38
CA VAL A 52 6.80 -5.85 -2.19
C VAL A 52 7.36 -6.55 -0.95
N PRO A 53 7.92 -5.83 0.03
CA PRO A 53 8.45 -6.46 1.25
C PRO A 53 7.36 -7.12 2.10
N GLY A 54 7.72 -8.15 2.87
CA GLY A 54 6.78 -8.86 3.74
C GLY A 54 6.15 -10.08 3.06
N ILE A 55 5.22 -10.70 3.78
CA ILE A 55 4.42 -11.85 3.37
C ILE A 55 3.00 -11.53 3.83
N ALA A 56 1.99 -11.96 3.08
CA ALA A 56 0.59 -11.82 3.48
C ALA A 56 0.27 -12.79 4.63
N GLU A 57 -0.36 -12.28 5.68
CA GLU A 57 -0.87 -13.06 6.79
C GLU A 57 -2.39 -12.85 6.93
N ASP A 58 -3.06 -13.80 7.60
CA ASP A 58 -4.51 -13.74 7.77
C ASP A 58 -4.89 -12.52 8.62
N GLY A 59 -5.69 -11.61 8.07
CA GLY A 59 -6.20 -10.45 8.79
C GLY A 59 -5.32 -9.19 8.78
N ASP A 60 -4.19 -9.18 8.06
CA ASP A 60 -3.31 -8.00 7.97
C ASP A 60 -4.03 -6.76 7.44
N GLY A 61 -4.94 -6.98 6.49
CA GLY A 61 -5.77 -5.96 5.88
C GLY A 61 -4.95 -4.91 5.13
N PHE A 62 -4.00 -5.33 4.30
CA PHE A 62 -3.28 -4.44 3.39
C PHE A 62 -4.25 -3.58 2.58
N GLY A 63 -3.99 -2.27 2.55
CA GLY A 63 -4.92 -1.30 1.95
C GLY A 63 -6.02 -0.81 2.88
N THR A 64 -5.95 -1.08 4.19
CA THR A 64 -6.82 -0.46 5.21
C THR A 64 -6.84 1.06 5.07
N SER A 65 -5.68 1.65 4.81
CA SER A 65 -5.52 3.05 4.48
C SER A 65 -4.68 3.18 3.23
N VAL A 66 -5.02 4.16 2.38
CA VAL A 66 -4.31 4.40 1.13
C VAL A 66 -4.10 5.90 0.94
N ARG A 67 -2.94 6.29 0.41
CA ARG A 67 -2.66 7.68 0.03
C ARG A 67 -1.74 7.73 -1.18
N LEU A 68 -2.09 8.60 -2.13
CA LEU A 68 -1.23 8.94 -3.26
C LEU A 68 -0.59 10.31 -3.03
N LYS A 69 0.74 10.37 -2.94
CA LYS A 69 1.50 11.62 -2.76
C LYS A 69 2.89 11.49 -3.36
N ASP A 70 3.39 12.54 -4.00
CA ASP A 70 4.78 12.60 -4.45
C ASP A 70 5.70 12.74 -3.21
N ILE A 71 6.18 11.61 -2.70
CA ILE A 71 6.98 11.54 -1.46
C ILE A 71 8.45 11.88 -1.78
N ASN A 72 8.94 11.39 -2.92
CA ASN A 72 10.32 11.56 -3.34
C ASN A 72 10.58 12.84 -4.18
N LYS A 73 9.55 13.63 -4.47
CA LYS A 73 9.57 14.90 -5.22
C LYS A 73 10.03 14.77 -6.67
N ASN A 74 9.69 13.67 -7.34
CA ASN A 74 10.03 13.45 -8.75
C ASN A 74 8.93 13.88 -9.74
N GLY A 75 7.84 14.46 -9.25
CA GLY A 75 6.69 14.87 -10.07
C GLY A 75 5.67 13.76 -10.33
N LYS A 76 5.80 12.61 -9.67
CA LYS A 76 4.84 11.50 -9.73
C LYS A 76 4.40 11.12 -8.32
N ALA A 77 3.12 10.85 -8.15
CA ALA A 77 2.60 10.39 -6.88
C ALA A 77 3.06 8.94 -6.60
N ASP A 78 3.54 8.71 -5.39
CA ASP A 78 3.83 7.40 -4.84
C ASP A 78 2.62 6.90 -4.04
N LEU A 79 2.46 5.58 -3.95
CA LEU A 79 1.47 4.95 -3.07
C LEU A 79 2.06 4.75 -1.69
N ALA A 80 1.34 5.19 -0.66
CA ALA A 80 1.46 4.68 0.69
C ALA A 80 0.21 3.82 1.00
N ALA A 81 0.41 2.60 1.50
CA ALA A 81 -0.65 1.65 1.87
C ALA A 81 -0.40 1.12 3.28
N GLY A 82 -1.40 1.19 4.15
CA GLY A 82 -1.34 0.62 5.49
C GLY A 82 -1.99 -0.76 5.57
N ALA A 83 -1.43 -1.63 6.40
CA ALA A 83 -2.04 -2.86 6.89
C ALA A 83 -2.13 -2.73 8.41
N LEU A 84 -3.34 -2.59 8.96
CA LEU A 84 -3.51 -2.29 10.39
C LEU A 84 -3.28 -3.52 11.27
N GLY A 85 -3.51 -4.71 10.71
CA GLY A 85 -3.42 -6.00 11.39
C GLY A 85 -2.03 -6.62 11.34
N GLU A 86 -1.08 -6.01 10.61
CA GLU A 86 0.27 -6.59 10.45
C GLU A 86 0.91 -6.99 11.78
N ASP A 87 1.33 -8.25 11.85
CA ASP A 87 2.10 -8.78 12.97
C ASP A 87 3.61 -8.50 12.77
N ILE A 88 4.31 -8.15 13.85
CA ILE A 88 5.77 -7.95 13.82
C ILE A 88 6.42 -8.92 14.80
N GLY A 89 7.06 -9.95 14.24
CA GLY A 89 7.64 -11.06 15.00
C GLY A 89 6.54 -11.87 15.69
N THR A 90 6.44 -11.78 17.02
CA THR A 90 5.37 -12.44 17.80
C THR A 90 4.34 -11.46 18.37
N THR A 91 4.46 -10.17 18.04
CA THR A 91 3.57 -9.12 18.53
C THR A 91 2.48 -8.88 17.51
N ARG A 92 1.22 -9.05 17.94
CA ARG A 92 0.06 -8.97 17.04
C ARG A 92 -0.41 -7.55 16.75
N ASP A 93 -0.95 -7.32 15.56
CA ASP A 93 -1.66 -6.08 15.18
C ASP A 93 -0.82 -4.81 15.46
N VAL A 94 0.50 -4.90 15.24
CA VAL A 94 1.39 -3.74 15.36
C VAL A 94 1.06 -2.74 14.26
N GLY A 95 0.70 -3.26 13.08
CA GLY A 95 0.42 -2.52 11.87
C GLY A 95 1.68 -2.05 11.16
N ALA A 96 1.59 -1.88 9.86
CA ALA A 96 2.69 -1.44 9.01
C ALA A 96 2.22 -0.58 7.84
N VAL A 97 3.16 0.11 7.20
CA VAL A 97 2.94 0.92 6.01
C VAL A 97 3.96 0.56 4.94
N TRP A 98 3.50 0.40 3.72
CA TRP A 98 4.29 0.20 2.52
C TRP A 98 4.29 1.46 1.67
N VAL A 99 5.41 1.73 1.03
CA VAL A 99 5.55 2.78 0.01
C VAL A 99 6.03 2.18 -1.30
N LEU A 100 5.26 2.40 -2.37
CA LEU A 100 5.57 1.98 -3.74
C LEU A 100 5.66 3.21 -4.64
N ARG A 101 6.65 3.24 -5.52
CA ARG A 101 6.91 4.45 -6.33
C ARG A 101 6.02 4.55 -7.55
N GLY A 102 5.62 5.78 -7.88
CA GLY A 102 4.99 6.09 -9.17
C GLY A 102 5.99 6.10 -10.32
N THR A 103 5.53 5.68 -11.50
CA THR A 103 6.27 5.65 -12.78
C THR A 103 5.33 6.02 -13.91
N SER A 104 5.84 6.28 -15.11
CA SER A 104 5.01 6.60 -16.29
C SER A 104 4.00 5.52 -16.69
N THR A 105 4.08 4.31 -16.14
CA THR A 105 3.15 3.20 -16.43
C THR A 105 2.42 2.70 -15.17
N GLY A 106 2.42 3.49 -14.09
CA GLY A 106 1.80 3.16 -12.81
C GLY A 106 2.81 2.89 -11.71
N LEU A 107 2.45 2.08 -10.72
CA LEU A 107 3.33 1.79 -9.57
C LEU A 107 4.43 0.78 -9.92
N THR A 108 5.52 0.80 -9.15
CA THR A 108 6.58 -0.21 -9.18
C THR A 108 6.94 -0.70 -7.79
N ALA A 109 7.29 -1.99 -7.69
CA ALA A 109 7.91 -2.58 -6.49
C ALA A 109 9.42 -2.28 -6.40
N SER A 110 10.04 -1.72 -7.45
CA SER A 110 11.43 -1.30 -7.37
C SER A 110 11.58 -0.24 -6.28
N TYR A 111 12.45 -0.54 -5.30
CA TYR A 111 12.65 0.28 -4.10
C TYR A 111 11.39 0.42 -3.23
N ALA A 112 10.46 -0.53 -3.30
CA ALA A 112 9.40 -0.63 -2.32
C ALA A 112 10.01 -0.83 -0.93
N ALA A 113 9.43 -0.16 0.05
CA ALA A 113 9.85 -0.25 1.44
C ALA A 113 8.62 -0.41 2.31
N SER A 114 8.75 -1.16 3.40
CA SER A 114 7.78 -1.20 4.49
C SER A 114 8.43 -0.71 5.78
N PHE A 115 7.61 -0.17 6.67
CA PHE A 115 8.01 0.24 8.01
C PHE A 115 6.81 0.13 8.94
N ASN A 116 7.07 -0.06 10.23
CA ASN A 116 6.06 -0.25 11.26
C ASN A 116 6.36 0.60 12.50
N GLY A 117 5.48 0.54 13.50
CA GLY A 117 5.66 1.34 14.72
C GLY A 117 6.97 1.05 15.47
N THR A 118 7.49 -0.18 15.44
CA THR A 118 8.72 -0.55 16.14
C THR A 118 9.96 0.15 15.59
N ASP A 119 10.00 0.44 14.28
CA ASP A 119 11.10 1.18 13.63
C ASP A 119 11.25 2.61 14.18
N PHE A 120 10.19 3.14 14.80
CA PHE A 120 10.15 4.48 15.38
C PHE A 120 9.96 4.50 16.89
N GLY A 121 10.08 3.35 17.57
CA GLY A 121 9.85 3.26 19.02
C GLY A 121 8.39 3.48 19.45
N ALA A 122 7.44 3.33 18.51
CA ALA A 122 6.00 3.48 18.71
C ALA A 122 5.23 2.16 18.49
N GLY A 123 5.92 1.02 18.57
CA GLY A 123 5.32 -0.30 18.40
C GLY A 123 4.64 -0.84 19.66
N GLY A 124 3.98 -1.98 19.52
CA GLY A 124 3.25 -2.65 20.59
C GLY A 124 2.02 -3.37 20.05
N ALA A 125 1.51 -4.34 20.81
CA ALA A 125 0.34 -5.09 20.38
C ALA A 125 -0.89 -4.17 20.23
N GLY A 126 -1.59 -4.27 19.10
CA GLY A 126 -2.75 -3.43 18.79
C GLY A 126 -2.43 -1.95 18.59
N ALA A 127 -1.17 -1.60 18.31
CA ALA A 127 -0.78 -0.22 18.02
C ALA A 127 -1.44 0.31 16.74
N GLY A 128 -1.74 -0.59 15.77
CA GLY A 128 -2.42 -0.23 14.53
C GLY A 128 -1.68 0.86 13.75
N PHE A 129 -0.35 0.79 13.70
CA PHE A 129 0.45 1.73 12.91
C PHE A 129 -0.02 1.70 11.45
N GLY A 130 -0.15 2.88 10.83
CA GLY A 130 -0.71 2.97 9.48
C GLY A 130 -2.25 2.90 9.39
N ARG A 131 -2.99 2.81 10.51
CA ARG A 131 -4.48 2.83 10.49
C ARG A 131 -5.07 4.02 9.76
N THR A 132 -4.41 5.18 9.78
CA THR A 132 -4.77 6.33 8.96
C THR A 132 -3.53 6.97 8.33
N LEU A 133 -3.62 7.35 7.07
CA LEU A 133 -2.62 8.16 6.37
C LEU A 133 -3.21 9.56 6.15
N ARG A 134 -2.49 10.61 6.54
CA ARG A 134 -2.96 12.01 6.48
C ARG A 134 -2.05 12.91 5.68
#